data_AF-A0A7L3ZFF5-F1
#
_entry.id   AF-A0A7L3ZFF5-F1
#
_cell.length_a   1.000
_cell.length_b   1.000
_cell.length_c   1.000
_cell.angle_alpha   90.00
_cell.angle_beta   90.00
_cell.angle_gamma   90.00
#
_symmetry.space_group_name_H-M   'P 1'
#
loop_
_entity.id
_entity.type
_entity.pdbx_description
1 polymer ?
#
loop_
_entity_poly.entity_id
_entity_poly.type
_entity_poly.pdbx_seq_one_letter_code
_entity_poly.pdbx_strand_id
1 'polypeptide(L)'
;QVGQVFLYFQWDSLLLEAGFLAVLVAPLRLLKWRSTAWRAHDSVTFWLVRWLLFRLMFASGVVKLTSRCPTWWGLTALTYHYETQCIPTPGAWFAHQLPVWFQKFSVVATYVIEIAVPLLFFAPIRRLRLFAFYSQVLLQVLIILTGNYNFFNMLTIVLAFSLLDEEHVGRWLGRSKRRQASSESVAWPPSLRAVLSTLLELSTYGFLLYWSVQCFGLEINWEKRLLDSKVAFTYHEFTMWLRAVTLPLVGLGFLSLSWEILSAMYRCACVRGCFWKLWATLQWAEVRETSLGELCPQDSGARGGPGPTPAGLSPLLEAPPPTLLPLQEIEFMYKPGNVSTAPPIVAPHQPRLDWQMWFAALAHHSSSPWFTSFVYRLLQGKKDVIRLVQVDESRYPFSDQPPVYIRAQLYKYWFTGSAE
;
A
#
# COMPACT_ATOMS: atom_id res chain seq x y z
N GLN A 1 24.87 -9.64 6.92
CA GLN A 1 23.79 -9.05 6.09
C GLN A 1 23.19 -7.89 6.86
N VAL A 2 23.25 -6.67 6.32
CA VAL A 2 22.65 -5.48 6.95
C VAL A 2 21.21 -5.36 6.46
N GLY A 3 20.24 -5.25 7.37
CA GLY A 3 18.88 -4.81 7.04
C GLY A 3 17.78 -5.85 6.78
N GLN A 4 18.03 -7.17 6.84
CA GLN A 4 17.03 -8.19 6.44
C GLN A 4 15.66 -8.05 7.11
N VAL A 5 15.57 -8.29 8.42
CA VAL A 5 14.27 -8.31 9.12
C VAL A 5 13.56 -6.95 9.05
N PHE A 6 14.32 -5.85 9.06
CA PHE A 6 13.78 -4.50 9.08
C PHE A 6 13.47 -3.91 7.68
N LEU A 7 13.93 -4.53 6.58
CA LEU A 7 13.71 -4.08 5.19
C LEU A 7 12.98 -5.11 4.32
N TYR A 8 12.34 -6.11 4.95
CA TYR A 8 11.56 -7.15 4.26
C TYR A 8 10.05 -6.89 4.32
N PHE A 9 9.61 -5.64 4.22
CA PHE A 9 8.19 -5.33 4.15
C PHE A 9 7.71 -5.21 2.71
N GLN A 10 6.41 -5.46 2.48
CA GLN A 10 5.80 -5.39 1.15
C GLN A 10 5.98 -4.02 0.48
N TRP A 11 5.96 -2.93 1.26
CA TRP A 11 6.18 -1.58 0.75
C TRP A 11 7.64 -1.30 0.37
N ASP A 12 8.62 -2.03 0.92
CA ASP A 12 10.01 -1.92 0.48
C ASP A 12 10.18 -2.52 -0.93
N SER A 13 9.53 -3.66 -1.21
CA SER A 13 9.47 -4.23 -2.57
C SER A 13 8.76 -3.28 -3.54
N LEU A 14 7.63 -2.69 -3.13
CA LEU A 14 6.93 -1.69 -3.95
C LEU A 14 7.81 -0.47 -4.26
N LEU A 15 8.59 0.00 -3.28
CA LEU A 15 9.50 1.13 -3.47
C LEU A 15 10.59 0.81 -4.50
N LEU A 16 11.13 -0.41 -4.46
CA LEU A 16 12.12 -0.87 -5.46
C LEU A 16 11.50 -0.97 -6.85
N GLU A 17 10.30 -1.54 -6.98
CA GLU A 17 9.59 -1.60 -8.26
C GLU A 17 9.27 -0.20 -8.81
N ALA A 18 8.76 0.70 -7.97
CA ALA A 18 8.47 2.07 -8.36
C ALA A 18 9.74 2.85 -8.71
N GLY A 19 10.83 2.64 -7.97
CA GLY A 19 12.15 3.22 -8.26
C GLY A 19 12.71 2.76 -9.60
N PHE A 20 12.60 1.47 -9.92
CA PHE A 20 12.98 0.92 -11.21
C PHE A 20 12.16 1.53 -12.35
N LEU A 21 10.84 1.62 -12.20
CA LEU A 21 9.98 2.29 -13.19
C LEU A 21 10.32 3.79 -13.31
N ALA A 22 10.68 4.45 -12.21
CA ALA A 22 11.08 5.86 -12.23
C ALA A 22 12.34 6.10 -13.07
N VAL A 23 13.29 5.17 -13.12
CA VAL A 23 14.46 5.23 -14.02
C VAL A 23 14.02 5.25 -15.48
N LEU A 24 13.00 4.45 -15.84
CA LEU A 24 12.45 4.41 -17.20
C LEU A 24 11.64 5.67 -17.55
N VAL A 25 10.95 6.26 -16.57
CA VAL A 25 10.15 7.49 -16.75
C VAL A 25 11.06 8.72 -16.80
N ALA A 26 12.15 8.71 -16.05
CA ALA A 26 13.04 9.85 -15.94
C ALA A 26 13.68 10.15 -17.31
N PRO A 27 13.54 11.38 -17.82
CA PRO A 27 14.31 11.78 -18.99
C PRO A 27 15.78 11.80 -18.57
N LEU A 28 16.59 10.87 -19.08
CA LEU A 28 18.05 10.75 -18.85
C LEU A 28 18.88 11.96 -19.35
N ARG A 29 18.30 13.16 -19.40
CA ARG A 29 18.94 14.44 -19.72
C ARG A 29 18.58 15.48 -18.66
N LEU A 30 19.04 15.26 -17.44
CA LEU A 30 19.14 16.29 -16.39
C LEU A 30 19.98 17.52 -16.80
N LEU A 31 20.63 17.51 -17.98
CA LEU A 31 21.50 18.59 -18.47
C LEU A 31 20.88 19.55 -19.52
N LYS A 32 19.65 19.34 -20.01
CA LYS A 32 19.03 20.28 -20.97
C LYS A 32 17.61 20.64 -20.56
N TRP A 33 17.50 21.72 -19.79
CA TRP A 33 16.28 22.35 -19.25
C TRP A 33 15.16 22.61 -20.30
N ARG A 34 15.43 22.59 -21.61
CA ARG A 34 14.53 23.20 -22.61
C ARG A 34 13.77 22.30 -23.58
N SER A 35 13.83 20.97 -23.49
CA SER A 35 13.09 20.11 -24.42
C SER A 35 11.84 19.49 -23.77
N THR A 36 10.72 20.22 -23.81
CA THR A 36 9.36 19.75 -23.46
C THR A 36 8.68 19.00 -24.61
N ALA A 37 9.45 18.33 -25.49
CA ALA A 37 8.88 17.55 -26.56
C ALA A 37 8.45 16.18 -26.01
N TRP A 38 7.13 15.93 -26.00
CA TRP A 38 6.54 14.62 -25.79
C TRP A 38 7.30 13.55 -26.56
N ARG A 39 7.80 12.53 -25.85
CA ARG A 39 8.36 11.36 -26.51
C ARG A 39 7.27 10.31 -26.62
N ALA A 40 7.22 9.63 -27.76
CA ALA A 40 6.30 8.51 -27.97
C ALA A 40 6.49 7.39 -26.91
N HIS A 41 7.68 7.30 -26.30
CA HIS A 41 7.99 6.38 -25.21
C HIS A 41 7.26 6.69 -23.89
N ASP A 42 6.83 7.94 -23.68
CA ASP A 42 6.22 8.35 -22.43
C ASP A 42 4.90 7.59 -22.18
N SER A 43 4.11 7.27 -23.23
CA SER A 43 2.83 6.57 -23.06
C SER A 43 2.99 5.15 -22.53
N VAL A 44 3.99 4.41 -23.02
CA VAL A 44 4.31 3.05 -22.56
C VAL A 44 4.81 3.08 -21.12
N THR A 45 5.69 4.02 -20.77
CA THR A 45 6.21 4.08 -19.40
C THR A 45 5.14 4.50 -18.39
N PHE A 46 4.29 5.47 -18.73
CA PHE A 46 3.14 5.82 -17.89
C PHE A 46 2.11 4.68 -17.81
N TRP A 47 1.98 3.84 -18.84
CA TRP A 47 1.17 2.63 -18.78
C TRP A 47 1.70 1.64 -17.73
N LEU A 48 3.02 1.41 -17.68
CA LEU A 48 3.63 0.53 -16.67
C LEU A 48 3.39 1.04 -15.24
N VAL A 49 3.47 2.35 -15.03
CA VAL A 49 3.16 2.98 -13.73
C VAL A 49 1.68 2.79 -13.37
N ARG A 50 0.75 2.94 -14.33
CA ARG A 50 -0.68 2.66 -14.13
C ARG A 50 -0.94 1.19 -13.81
N TRP A 51 -0.22 0.29 -14.47
CA TRP A 51 -0.30 -1.15 -14.19
C TRP A 51 0.17 -1.48 -12.77
N LEU A 52 1.29 -0.88 -12.34
CA LEU A 52 1.76 -1.03 -10.97
C LEU A 52 0.73 -0.53 -9.95
N LEU A 53 0.15 0.65 -10.18
CA LEU A 53 -0.91 1.21 -9.34
C LEU A 53 -2.18 0.33 -9.34
N PHE A 54 -2.57 -0.18 -10.50
CA PHE A 54 -3.69 -1.11 -10.63
C PHE A 54 -3.49 -2.36 -9.77
N ARG A 55 -2.35 -3.03 -9.94
CA ARG A 55 -2.00 -4.23 -9.17
C ARG A 55 -2.00 -3.95 -7.68
N LEU A 56 -1.44 -2.81 -7.27
CA LEU A 56 -1.39 -2.40 -5.88
C LEU A 56 -2.80 -2.25 -5.28
N MET A 57 -3.65 -1.43 -5.89
CA MET A 57 -4.99 -1.16 -5.37
C MET A 57 -5.87 -2.41 -5.44
N PHE A 58 -5.89 -3.10 -6.58
CA PHE A 58 -6.71 -4.30 -6.77
C PHE A 58 -6.32 -5.42 -5.80
N ALA A 59 -5.02 -5.70 -5.64
CA ALA A 59 -4.56 -6.71 -4.68
C ALA A 59 -4.90 -6.33 -3.24
N SER A 60 -4.80 -5.04 -2.88
CA SER A 60 -5.11 -4.55 -1.54
C SER A 60 -6.58 -4.73 -1.15
N GLY A 61 -7.51 -4.65 -2.11
CA GLY A 61 -8.93 -4.91 -1.88
C GLY A 61 -9.26 -6.40 -1.88
N VAL A 62 -8.73 -7.15 -2.85
CA VAL A 62 -8.98 -8.59 -2.97
C VAL A 62 -8.48 -9.34 -1.73
N VAL A 63 -7.28 -9.00 -1.20
CA VAL A 63 -6.72 -9.69 -0.03
C VAL A 63 -7.60 -9.57 1.21
N LYS A 64 -8.34 -8.47 1.35
CA LYS A 64 -9.28 -8.27 2.47
C LYS A 64 -10.40 -9.31 2.44
N LEU A 65 -10.97 -9.60 1.27
CA LEU A 65 -12.02 -10.62 1.11
C LEU A 65 -11.46 -12.05 1.13
N THR A 66 -10.29 -12.29 0.54
CA THR A 66 -9.66 -13.62 0.57
C THR A 66 -9.13 -14.01 1.94
N SER A 67 -8.88 -13.06 2.84
CA SER A 67 -8.46 -13.31 4.23
C SER A 67 -9.47 -14.11 5.06
N ARG A 68 -10.73 -14.21 4.62
CA ARG A 68 -11.86 -14.83 5.36
C ARG A 68 -12.11 -14.25 6.76
N CYS A 69 -11.59 -13.05 7.03
CA CYS A 69 -11.80 -12.42 8.33
C CYS A 69 -13.28 -12.06 8.52
N PRO A 70 -13.92 -12.48 9.62
CA PRO A 70 -15.34 -12.18 9.87
C PRO A 70 -15.67 -10.69 9.90
N THR A 71 -14.73 -9.82 10.29
CA THR A 71 -14.95 -8.37 10.36
C THR A 71 -14.97 -7.71 8.99
N TRP A 72 -14.14 -8.18 8.05
CA TRP A 72 -14.15 -7.73 6.66
C TRP A 72 -15.45 -8.18 5.96
N TRP A 73 -15.84 -9.44 6.13
CA TRP A 73 -17.11 -9.97 5.60
C TRP A 73 -18.36 -9.40 6.30
N GLY A 74 -18.24 -9.03 7.58
CA GLY A 74 -19.30 -8.38 8.36
C GLY A 74 -19.40 -6.86 8.16
N LEU A 75 -18.53 -6.27 7.32
CA LEU A 75 -18.43 -4.82 7.08
C LEU A 75 -18.12 -4.00 8.34
N THR A 76 -17.60 -4.62 9.40
CA THR A 76 -17.23 -3.95 10.66
C THR A 76 -15.73 -3.77 10.82
N ALA A 77 -14.91 -4.11 9.82
CA ALA A 77 -13.46 -4.02 9.92
C ALA A 77 -12.95 -2.64 10.39
N LEU A 78 -13.56 -1.54 9.92
CA LEU A 78 -13.15 -0.19 10.31
C LEU A 78 -13.48 0.18 11.76
N THR A 79 -14.39 -0.53 12.45
CA THR A 79 -14.64 -0.28 13.88
C THR A 79 -13.42 -0.63 14.73
N TYR A 80 -12.68 -1.66 14.33
CA TYR A 80 -11.45 -2.11 15.00
C TYR A 80 -10.18 -1.57 14.34
N HIS A 81 -10.27 -1.16 13.06
CA HIS A 81 -9.10 -0.81 12.29
C HIS A 81 -8.30 0.30 12.95
N TYR A 82 -8.94 1.40 13.36
CA TYR A 82 -8.29 2.59 13.91
C TYR A 82 -7.50 2.34 15.18
N GLU A 83 -7.99 1.46 16.07
CA GLU A 83 -7.30 1.10 17.31
C GLU A 83 -6.21 0.03 17.08
N THR A 84 -6.36 -0.84 16.09
CA THR A 84 -5.43 -1.96 15.85
C THR A 84 -4.25 -1.60 14.94
N GLN A 85 -4.20 -0.37 14.41
CA GLN A 85 -3.11 0.09 13.54
C GLN A 85 -1.77 0.05 14.29
N CYS A 86 -0.68 -0.08 13.53
CA CYS A 86 0.65 -0.10 14.11
C CYS A 86 1.00 1.20 14.85
N ILE A 87 0.75 2.33 14.18
CA ILE A 87 1.00 3.68 14.68
C ILE A 87 -0.22 4.52 14.30
N PRO A 88 -1.28 4.51 15.12
CA PRO A 88 -2.43 5.39 14.89
C PRO A 88 -2.01 6.85 15.06
N THR A 89 -2.66 7.76 14.33
CA THR A 89 -2.54 9.20 14.56
C THR A 89 -3.64 9.66 15.53
N PRO A 90 -3.63 10.93 16.00
CA PRO A 90 -4.76 11.47 16.74
C PRO A 90 -6.08 11.39 15.96
N GLY A 91 -6.02 11.45 14.63
CA GLY A 91 -7.18 11.30 13.75
C GLY A 91 -7.86 9.94 13.85
N ALA A 92 -7.12 8.88 14.23
CA ALA A 92 -7.67 7.55 14.44
C ALA A 92 -8.76 7.54 15.52
N TRP A 93 -8.53 8.26 16.63
CA TRP A 93 -9.47 8.34 17.73
C TRP A 93 -10.78 9.01 17.28
N PHE A 94 -10.69 10.16 16.60
CA PHE A 94 -11.87 10.85 16.07
C PHE A 94 -12.63 9.99 15.06
N ALA A 95 -11.92 9.30 14.18
CA ALA A 95 -12.54 8.40 13.22
C ALA A 95 -13.20 7.20 13.90
N HIS A 96 -12.62 6.67 14.99
CA HIS A 96 -13.17 5.57 15.76
C HIS A 96 -14.51 5.92 16.44
N GLN A 97 -14.68 7.17 16.89
CA GLN A 97 -15.94 7.62 17.49
C GLN A 97 -17.11 7.75 16.49
N LEU A 98 -16.86 7.62 15.18
CA LEU A 98 -17.92 7.72 14.19
C LEU A 98 -18.93 6.56 14.30
N PRO A 99 -20.23 6.80 14.06
CA PRO A 99 -21.27 5.78 14.19
C PRO A 99 -21.00 4.53 13.35
N VAL A 100 -21.44 3.37 13.85
CA VAL A 100 -21.23 2.06 13.19
C VAL A 100 -21.75 2.02 11.75
N TRP A 101 -22.86 2.69 11.44
CA TRP A 101 -23.39 2.75 10.07
C TRP A 101 -22.40 3.45 9.11
N PHE A 102 -21.70 4.48 9.60
CA PHE A 102 -20.70 5.19 8.83
C PHE A 102 -19.48 4.31 8.59
N GLN A 103 -19.05 3.57 9.61
CA GLN A 103 -17.94 2.61 9.47
C GLN A 103 -18.25 1.52 8.44
N LYS A 104 -19.45 0.96 8.50
CA LYS A 104 -19.93 0.00 7.51
C LYS A 104 -19.92 0.57 6.09
N PHE A 105 -20.43 1.79 5.93
CA PHE A 105 -20.37 2.50 4.66
C PHE A 105 -18.92 2.72 4.17
N SER A 106 -18.02 3.14 5.07
CA SER A 106 -16.60 3.34 4.75
C SER A 106 -15.90 2.05 4.33
N VAL A 107 -16.27 0.89 4.89
CA VAL A 107 -15.77 -0.42 4.42
C VAL A 107 -16.24 -0.69 2.99
N VAL A 108 -17.52 -0.47 2.71
CA VAL A 108 -18.07 -0.62 1.34
C VAL A 108 -17.37 0.32 0.36
N ALA A 109 -17.20 1.60 0.72
CA ALA A 109 -16.49 2.57 -0.09
C ALA A 109 -15.03 2.14 -0.35
N THR A 110 -14.36 1.58 0.66
CA THR A 110 -13.01 1.02 0.51
C THR A 110 -12.99 -0.10 -0.53
N TYR A 111 -13.92 -1.06 -0.47
CA TYR A 111 -14.02 -2.11 -1.48
C TYR A 111 -14.27 -1.58 -2.88
N VAL A 112 -15.14 -0.59 -3.04
CA VAL A 112 -15.42 0.03 -4.34
C VAL A 112 -14.17 0.73 -4.87
N ILE A 113 -13.47 1.50 -4.04
CA ILE A 113 -12.26 2.25 -4.43
C ILE A 113 -11.07 1.33 -4.72
N GLU A 114 -10.95 0.20 -4.01
CA GLU A 114 -9.82 -0.72 -4.16
C GLU A 114 -10.06 -1.82 -5.19
N ILE A 115 -11.31 -2.24 -5.46
CA ILE A 115 -11.59 -3.36 -6.39
C ILE A 115 -12.21 -2.86 -7.70
N ALA A 116 -13.25 -2.03 -7.62
CA ALA A 116 -14.02 -1.64 -8.80
C ALA A 116 -13.39 -0.44 -9.53
N VAL A 117 -12.98 0.60 -8.79
CA VAL A 117 -12.39 1.82 -9.36
C VAL A 117 -11.08 1.58 -10.12
N PRO A 118 -10.17 0.67 -9.72
CA PRO A 118 -8.93 0.45 -10.48
C PRO A 118 -9.15 -0.03 -11.91
N LEU A 119 -10.31 -0.66 -12.22
CA LEU A 119 -10.68 -1.01 -13.59
C LEU A 119 -10.81 0.23 -14.48
N LEU A 120 -11.16 1.38 -13.89
CA LEU A 120 -11.27 2.66 -14.59
C LEU A 120 -9.92 3.28 -14.95
N PHE A 121 -8.80 2.79 -14.40
CA PHE A 121 -7.46 3.33 -14.70
C PHE A 121 -7.12 3.22 -16.19
N PHE A 122 -7.63 2.17 -16.85
CA PHE A 122 -7.43 1.91 -18.27
C PHE A 122 -8.59 2.42 -19.14
N ALA A 123 -9.57 3.11 -18.56
CA ALA A 123 -10.69 3.64 -19.33
C ALA A 123 -10.22 4.71 -20.31
N PRO A 124 -10.69 4.69 -21.58
CA PRO A 124 -10.31 5.70 -22.58
C PRO A 124 -10.91 7.07 -22.25
N ILE A 125 -12.00 7.12 -21.45
CA ILE A 125 -12.68 8.35 -21.05
C ILE A 125 -11.91 9.07 -19.94
N ARG A 126 -11.53 10.32 -20.22
CA ARG A 126 -10.81 11.22 -19.30
C ARG A 126 -11.51 11.41 -17.95
N ARG A 127 -12.83 11.62 -17.96
CA ARG A 127 -13.61 11.88 -16.73
C ARG A 127 -13.59 10.70 -15.76
N LEU A 128 -13.66 9.47 -16.28
CA LEU A 128 -13.55 8.24 -15.49
C LEU A 128 -12.16 8.10 -14.84
N ARG A 129 -11.08 8.42 -15.58
CA ARG A 129 -9.72 8.43 -15.02
C ARG A 129 -9.54 9.50 -13.94
N LEU A 130 -10.12 10.68 -14.12
CA LEU A 130 -10.09 11.75 -13.10
C LEU A 130 -10.86 11.34 -11.84
N PHE A 131 -12.05 10.77 -12.00
CA PHE A 131 -12.81 10.21 -10.88
C PHE A 131 -12.01 9.15 -10.13
N ALA A 132 -11.34 8.25 -10.85
CA ALA A 132 -10.47 7.25 -10.27
C ALA A 132 -9.29 7.89 -9.52
N PHE A 133 -8.61 8.88 -10.12
CA PHE A 133 -7.53 9.63 -9.47
C PHE A 133 -7.98 10.26 -8.15
N TYR A 134 -9.07 11.03 -8.14
CA TYR A 134 -9.53 11.71 -6.93
C TYR A 134 -9.99 10.71 -5.88
N SER A 135 -10.62 9.61 -6.27
CA SER A 135 -11.02 8.54 -5.34
C SER A 135 -9.80 7.88 -4.68
N GLN A 136 -8.74 7.61 -5.45
CA GLN A 136 -7.48 7.07 -4.91
C GLN A 136 -6.81 8.06 -3.97
N VAL A 137 -6.66 9.33 -4.37
CA VAL A 137 -6.04 10.36 -3.54
C VAL A 137 -6.84 10.57 -2.24
N LEU A 138 -8.17 10.63 -2.32
CA LEU A 138 -9.04 10.75 -1.15
C LEU A 138 -8.82 9.59 -0.18
N LEU A 139 -8.83 8.35 -0.67
CA LEU A 139 -8.57 7.18 0.17
C LEU A 139 -7.20 7.27 0.85
N GLN A 140 -6.14 7.56 0.09
CA GLN A 140 -4.78 7.64 0.65
C GLN A 140 -4.64 8.77 1.68
N VAL A 141 -5.26 9.93 1.45
CA VAL A 141 -5.26 11.04 2.40
C VAL A 141 -5.99 10.65 3.69
N LEU A 142 -7.15 10.01 3.60
CA LEU A 142 -7.88 9.53 4.79
C LEU A 142 -7.06 8.51 5.59
N ILE A 143 -6.34 7.62 4.91
CA ILE A 143 -5.45 6.66 5.57
C ILE A 143 -4.29 7.41 6.26
N ILE A 144 -3.66 8.40 5.62
CA ILE A 144 -2.60 9.22 6.25
C ILE A 144 -3.11 9.95 7.50
N LEU A 145 -4.32 10.50 7.42
CA LEU A 145 -4.93 11.25 8.52
C LEU A 145 -5.25 10.37 9.72
N THR A 146 -5.46 9.06 9.52
CA THR A 146 -5.88 8.13 10.57
C THR A 146 -4.76 7.22 11.06
N GLY A 147 -3.77 6.88 10.23
CA GLY A 147 -2.66 6.02 10.63
C GLY A 147 -1.38 6.33 9.88
N ASN A 148 -0.23 6.07 10.50
CA ASN A 148 1.06 6.21 9.84
C ASN A 148 1.45 4.92 9.13
N TYR A 149 1.28 4.90 7.81
CA TYR A 149 1.76 3.85 6.90
C TYR A 149 3.07 4.24 6.18
N ASN A 150 3.87 5.11 6.81
CA ASN A 150 5.17 5.54 6.28
C ASN A 150 5.02 6.20 4.89
N PHE A 151 5.98 6.05 3.97
CA PHE A 151 5.96 6.55 2.61
C PHE A 151 4.96 5.83 1.70
N PHE A 152 4.33 4.73 2.11
CA PHE A 152 3.49 3.89 1.24
C PHE A 152 2.31 4.68 0.64
N ASN A 153 1.60 5.45 1.47
CA ASN A 153 0.44 6.23 1.02
C ASN A 153 0.88 7.37 0.08
N MET A 154 1.99 8.05 0.42
CA MET A 154 2.56 9.09 -0.44
C MET A 154 3.04 8.52 -1.77
N LEU A 155 3.70 7.36 -1.77
CA LEU A 155 4.13 6.66 -2.97
C LEU A 155 2.91 6.30 -3.84
N THR A 156 1.83 5.82 -3.24
CA THR A 156 0.59 5.51 -3.97
C THR A 156 -0.05 6.75 -4.59
N ILE A 157 -0.05 7.88 -3.87
CA ILE A 157 -0.49 9.18 -4.42
C ILE A 157 0.38 9.57 -5.61
N VAL A 158 1.71 9.45 -5.51
CA VAL A 158 2.65 9.73 -6.62
C VAL A 158 2.36 8.83 -7.82
N LEU A 159 2.13 7.54 -7.62
CA LEU A 159 1.74 6.61 -8.68
C LEU A 159 0.39 7.00 -9.31
N ALA A 160 -0.57 7.52 -8.52
CA ALA A 160 -1.87 7.97 -9.00
C ALA A 160 -1.78 9.14 -9.99
N PHE A 161 -0.74 9.99 -9.92
CA PHE A 161 -0.53 11.05 -10.91
C PHE A 161 -0.41 10.54 -12.35
N SER A 162 -0.04 9.27 -12.55
CA SER A 162 -0.04 8.64 -13.87
C SER A 162 -1.41 8.63 -14.56
N LEU A 163 -2.50 8.79 -13.80
CA LEU A 163 -3.87 8.84 -14.30
C LEU A 163 -4.27 10.22 -14.85
N LEU A 164 -3.52 11.28 -14.51
CA LEU A 164 -3.82 12.64 -14.96
C LEU A 164 -3.33 12.85 -16.40
N ASP A 165 -4.16 13.49 -17.23
CA ASP A 165 -3.69 13.98 -18.53
C ASP A 165 -3.08 15.38 -18.41
N GLU A 166 -2.18 15.71 -19.33
CA GLU A 166 -1.54 17.03 -19.44
C GLU A 166 -2.49 18.22 -19.42
N GLU A 167 -3.66 18.12 -20.06
CA GLU A 167 -4.64 19.20 -20.03
C GLU A 167 -5.15 19.52 -18.61
N HIS A 168 -5.14 18.52 -17.72
CA HIS A 168 -5.51 18.74 -16.32
C HIS A 168 -4.37 19.38 -15.55
N VAL A 169 -3.16 18.85 -15.72
CA VAL A 169 -1.93 19.36 -15.09
C VAL A 169 -1.64 20.80 -15.55
N GLY A 170 -1.80 21.09 -16.85
CA GLY A 170 -1.63 22.40 -17.44
C GLY A 170 -2.62 23.43 -16.88
N ARG A 171 -3.89 23.05 -16.67
CA ARG A 171 -4.87 23.91 -16.00
C ARG A 171 -4.48 24.21 -14.55
N TRP A 172 -3.98 23.21 -13.82
CA TRP A 172 -3.56 23.41 -12.43
C TRP A 172 -2.33 24.31 -12.31
N LEU A 173 -1.41 24.21 -13.29
CA LEU A 173 -0.23 25.08 -13.43
C LEU A 173 -0.54 26.46 -14.06
N GLY A 174 -1.81 26.82 -14.25
CA GLY A 174 -2.20 28.11 -14.83
C GLY A 174 -1.82 28.30 -16.31
N ARG A 175 -1.46 27.22 -17.03
CA ARG A 175 -1.13 27.29 -18.46
C ARG A 175 -2.42 27.38 -19.27
N SER A 176 -2.63 28.53 -19.92
CA SER A 176 -3.77 28.76 -20.80
C SER A 176 -3.79 27.76 -21.97
N LYS A 177 -5.01 27.41 -22.40
CA LYS A 177 -5.31 26.43 -23.43
C LYS A 177 -4.60 26.80 -24.73
N ARG A 178 -3.46 26.16 -25.06
CA ARG A 178 -2.88 26.28 -26.40
C ARG A 178 -3.82 25.52 -27.34
N ARG A 179 -4.58 26.26 -28.16
CA ARG A 179 -5.41 25.70 -29.24
C ARG A 179 -4.49 24.83 -30.12
N GLN A 180 -4.48 23.52 -29.90
CA GLN A 180 -3.89 22.57 -30.84
C GLN A 180 -4.90 22.44 -31.98
N ALA A 181 -4.52 22.97 -33.15
CA ALA A 181 -5.22 22.69 -34.40
C ALA A 181 -5.17 21.17 -34.62
N SER A 182 -6.31 20.50 -34.50
CA SER A 182 -6.40 19.06 -34.69
C SER A 182 -6.21 18.74 -36.17
N SER A 183 -5.15 17.98 -36.47
CA SER A 183 -4.94 17.31 -37.74
C SER A 183 -6.14 16.42 -38.05
N GLU A 184 -6.61 16.52 -39.30
CA GLU A 184 -7.69 15.75 -39.89
C GLU A 184 -7.47 14.24 -39.66
N SER A 185 -8.34 13.62 -38.88
CA SER A 185 -8.58 12.19 -38.94
C SER A 185 -10.07 11.96 -38.77
N VAL A 186 -10.63 11.15 -39.68
CA VAL A 186 -12.04 10.81 -39.89
C VAL A 186 -12.84 10.84 -38.58
N ALA A 187 -13.55 11.93 -38.33
CA ALA A 187 -14.20 12.20 -37.05
C ALA A 187 -15.71 12.33 -37.19
N TRP A 188 -16.42 11.50 -36.43
CA TRP A 188 -17.84 11.63 -36.14
C TRP A 188 -18.16 13.05 -35.63
N PRO A 189 -19.38 13.58 -35.85
CA PRO A 189 -19.72 14.92 -35.41
C PRO A 189 -19.42 15.11 -33.91
N PRO A 190 -18.76 16.22 -33.53
CA PRO A 190 -18.21 16.40 -32.18
C PRO A 190 -19.28 16.35 -31.07
N SER A 191 -20.52 16.70 -31.41
CA SER A 191 -21.69 16.57 -30.52
C SER A 191 -22.01 15.11 -30.19
N LEU A 192 -21.99 14.22 -31.19
CA LEU A 192 -22.36 12.82 -31.01
C LEU A 192 -21.29 12.06 -30.20
N ARG A 193 -20.01 12.33 -30.42
CA ARG A 193 -18.92 11.79 -29.58
C ARG A 193 -19.04 12.25 -28.12
N ALA A 194 -19.36 13.52 -27.89
CA ALA A 194 -19.55 14.05 -26.55
C ALA A 194 -20.75 13.39 -25.86
N VAL A 195 -21.89 13.27 -26.54
CA VAL A 195 -23.10 12.61 -26.01
C VAL A 195 -22.83 11.14 -25.69
N LEU A 196 -22.22 10.38 -26.60
CA LEU A 196 -21.85 8.99 -26.35
C LEU A 196 -20.89 8.85 -25.15
N SER A 197 -19.89 9.73 -25.04
CA SER A 197 -18.98 9.72 -23.89
C SER A 197 -19.70 10.03 -22.58
N THR A 198 -20.66 10.96 -22.56
CA THR A 198 -21.44 11.27 -21.36
C THR A 198 -22.40 10.15 -20.98
N LEU A 199 -23.02 9.50 -21.97
CA LEU A 199 -23.88 8.34 -21.72
C LEU A 199 -23.07 7.17 -21.17
N LEU A 200 -21.88 6.90 -21.72
CA LEU A 200 -20.98 5.86 -21.22
C LEU A 200 -20.47 6.17 -19.81
N GLU A 201 -20.16 7.43 -19.51
CA GLU A 201 -19.82 7.90 -18.16
C GLU A 201 -20.97 7.64 -17.16
N LEU A 202 -22.18 8.12 -17.46
CA LEU A 202 -23.35 7.94 -16.60
C LEU A 202 -23.70 6.46 -16.42
N SER A 203 -23.61 5.67 -17.50
CA SER A 203 -23.80 4.23 -17.47
C SER A 203 -22.78 3.54 -16.57
N THR A 204 -21.51 3.94 -16.64
CA THR A 204 -20.45 3.39 -15.78
C THR A 204 -20.70 3.71 -14.30
N TYR A 205 -21.08 4.95 -13.98
CA TYR A 205 -21.42 5.32 -12.60
C TYR A 205 -22.68 4.62 -12.10
N GLY A 206 -23.70 4.51 -12.96
CA GLY A 206 -24.92 3.75 -12.66
C GLY A 206 -24.63 2.27 -12.41
N PHE A 207 -23.76 1.66 -13.21
CA PHE A 207 -23.35 0.27 -13.04
C PHE A 207 -22.56 0.07 -11.74
N LEU A 208 -21.60 0.95 -11.44
CA LEU A 208 -20.84 0.90 -10.19
C LEU A 208 -21.75 1.04 -8.98
N LEU A 209 -22.70 1.98 -9.00
CA LEU A 209 -23.65 2.18 -7.92
C LEU A 209 -24.59 0.98 -7.76
N TYR A 210 -25.20 0.52 -8.86
CA TYR A 210 -26.10 -0.63 -8.87
C TYR A 210 -25.41 -1.88 -8.31
N TRP A 211 -24.21 -2.19 -8.81
CA TRP A 211 -23.48 -3.38 -8.36
C TRP A 211 -22.99 -3.25 -6.92
N SER A 212 -22.66 -2.05 -6.47
CA SER A 212 -22.33 -1.80 -5.05
C SER A 212 -23.53 -2.06 -4.15
N VAL A 213 -24.72 -1.59 -4.54
CA VAL A 213 -25.96 -1.84 -3.80
C VAL A 213 -26.29 -3.34 -3.78
N GLN A 214 -26.15 -4.03 -4.91
CA GLN A 214 -26.41 -5.47 -5.00
C GLN A 214 -25.40 -6.31 -4.21
N CYS A 215 -24.09 -6.06 -4.35
CA CYS A 215 -23.06 -6.83 -3.67
C CYS A 215 -23.04 -6.63 -2.15
N PHE A 216 -23.40 -5.45 -1.67
CA PHE A 216 -23.33 -5.09 -0.24
C PHE A 216 -24.69 -4.87 0.42
N GLY A 217 -25.79 -5.24 -0.26
CA GLY A 217 -27.14 -5.20 0.29
C GLY A 217 -27.45 -3.88 0.99
N LEU A 218 -27.17 -2.75 0.31
CA LEU A 218 -27.30 -1.42 0.90
C LEU A 218 -28.79 -1.06 1.05
N GLU A 219 -29.29 -1.14 2.28
CA GLU A 219 -30.67 -0.82 2.63
C GLU A 219 -30.70 0.45 3.49
N ILE A 220 -31.49 1.43 3.05
CA ILE A 220 -31.72 2.66 3.83
C ILE A 220 -32.94 2.41 4.71
N ASN A 221 -32.71 2.26 6.01
CA ASN A 221 -33.78 2.20 6.98
C ASN A 221 -34.27 3.63 7.28
N TRP A 222 -35.31 4.05 6.56
CA TRP A 222 -35.86 5.41 6.63
C TRP A 222 -36.39 5.80 8.02
N GLU A 223 -36.86 4.84 8.81
CA GLU A 223 -37.37 5.09 10.17
C GLU A 223 -36.25 5.47 11.13
N LYS A 224 -35.10 4.81 11.04
CA LYS A 224 -33.95 5.06 11.92
C LYS A 224 -32.91 6.00 11.31
N ARG A 225 -33.07 6.38 10.03
CA ARG A 225 -32.06 7.06 9.20
C ARG A 225 -30.69 6.35 9.25
N LEU A 226 -30.71 5.03 9.35
CA LEU A 226 -29.50 4.20 9.42
C LEU A 226 -29.33 3.44 8.10
N LEU A 227 -28.09 3.38 7.64
CA LEU A 227 -27.68 2.51 6.53
C LEU A 227 -27.38 1.11 7.10
N ASP A 228 -28.17 0.11 6.74
CA ASP A 228 -27.77 -1.29 6.94
C ASP A 228 -27.10 -1.81 5.68
N SER A 229 -26.08 -2.63 5.88
CA SER A 229 -25.27 -3.18 4.80
C SER A 229 -24.79 -4.55 5.20
N LYS A 230 -24.92 -5.51 4.29
CA LYS A 230 -24.49 -6.90 4.47
C LYS A 230 -23.95 -7.43 3.15
N VAL A 231 -22.84 -8.17 3.23
CA VAL A 231 -22.30 -8.81 2.02
C VAL A 231 -23.32 -9.83 1.50
N ALA A 232 -23.80 -9.61 0.28
CA ALA A 232 -24.88 -10.39 -0.33
C ALA A 232 -24.38 -11.58 -1.16
N PHE A 233 -23.06 -11.80 -1.19
CA PHE A 233 -22.42 -12.91 -1.90
C PHE A 233 -21.62 -13.79 -0.94
N THR A 234 -21.37 -15.03 -1.34
CA THR A 234 -20.59 -16.00 -0.57
C THR A 234 -19.11 -15.96 -0.94
N TYR A 235 -18.26 -16.49 -0.05
CA TYR A 235 -16.83 -16.66 -0.33
C TYR A 235 -16.57 -17.52 -1.60
N HIS A 236 -17.40 -18.54 -1.83
CA HIS A 236 -17.26 -19.40 -3.00
C HIS A 236 -17.57 -18.63 -4.28
N GLU A 237 -18.68 -17.88 -4.32
CA GLU A 237 -19.04 -17.04 -5.47
C GLU A 237 -17.97 -15.99 -5.76
N PHE A 238 -17.45 -15.32 -4.71
CA PHE A 238 -16.36 -14.37 -4.86
C PHE A 238 -15.09 -15.01 -5.45
N THR A 239 -14.71 -16.19 -4.96
CA THR A 239 -13.50 -16.88 -5.45
C THR A 239 -13.68 -17.32 -6.91
N MET A 240 -14.87 -17.79 -7.27
CA MET A 240 -15.20 -18.15 -8.66
C MET A 240 -15.16 -16.93 -9.57
N TRP A 241 -15.79 -15.82 -9.16
CA TRP A 241 -15.72 -14.55 -9.87
C TRP A 241 -14.29 -14.05 -10.03
N LEU A 242 -13.50 -14.08 -8.96
CA LEU A 242 -12.11 -13.61 -8.97
C LEU A 242 -11.28 -14.42 -9.98
N ARG A 243 -11.41 -15.75 -9.98
CA ARG A 243 -10.73 -16.63 -10.97
C ARG A 243 -11.19 -16.32 -12.40
N ALA A 244 -12.49 -16.11 -12.60
CA ALA A 244 -13.05 -15.80 -13.91
C ALA A 244 -12.59 -14.43 -14.43
N VAL A 245 -12.40 -13.44 -13.56
CA VAL A 245 -12.04 -12.06 -13.94
C VAL A 245 -10.54 -11.84 -14.04
N THR A 246 -9.72 -12.55 -13.26
CA THR A 246 -8.26 -12.34 -13.23
C THR A 246 -7.60 -12.54 -14.60
N LEU A 247 -7.91 -13.63 -15.31
CA LEU A 247 -7.32 -13.91 -16.63
C LEU A 247 -7.72 -12.87 -17.69
N PRO A 248 -9.01 -12.50 -17.84
CA PRO A 248 -9.42 -11.40 -18.71
C PRO A 248 -8.75 -10.07 -18.37
N LEU A 249 -8.60 -9.71 -17.09
CA LEU A 249 -7.95 -8.44 -16.71
C LEU A 249 -6.47 -8.41 -17.09
N VAL A 250 -5.76 -9.52 -16.89
CA VAL A 250 -4.38 -9.67 -17.35
C VAL A 250 -4.32 -9.59 -18.87
N GLY A 251 -5.22 -10.28 -19.58
CA GLY A 251 -5.33 -10.24 -21.03
C GLY A 251 -5.62 -8.83 -21.59
N LEU A 252 -6.57 -8.11 -20.98
CA LEU A 252 -6.86 -6.71 -21.30
C LEU A 252 -5.65 -5.80 -21.03
N GLY A 253 -4.91 -6.06 -19.96
CA GLY A 253 -3.63 -5.42 -19.68
C GLY A 253 -2.63 -5.62 -20.83
N PHE A 254 -2.41 -6.87 -21.26
CA PHE A 254 -1.51 -7.17 -22.38
C PHE A 254 -1.96 -6.54 -23.69
N LEU A 255 -3.26 -6.56 -24.00
CA LEU A 255 -3.80 -5.93 -25.20
C LEU A 255 -3.62 -4.41 -25.16
N SER A 256 -3.88 -3.79 -24.00
CA SER A 256 -3.69 -2.35 -23.79
C SER A 256 -2.22 -1.95 -23.92
N LEU A 257 -1.30 -2.72 -23.33
CA LEU A 257 0.14 -2.50 -23.48
C LEU A 257 0.60 -2.67 -24.93
N SER A 258 0.13 -3.73 -25.61
CA SER A 258 0.46 -4.00 -27.01
C SER A 258 -0.01 -2.85 -27.91
N TRP A 259 -1.21 -2.32 -27.65
CA TRP A 259 -1.72 -1.15 -28.34
C TRP A 259 -0.86 0.10 -28.13
N GLU A 260 -0.46 0.38 -26.88
CA GLU A 260 0.43 1.50 -26.57
C GLU A 260 1.78 1.35 -27.27
N ILE A 261 2.38 0.16 -27.24
CA ILE A 261 3.64 -0.16 -27.94
C ILE A 261 3.49 0.06 -29.45
N LEU A 262 2.46 -0.52 -30.08
CA LEU A 262 2.24 -0.37 -31.51
C LEU A 262 1.98 1.10 -31.90
N SER A 263 1.24 1.83 -31.08
CA SER A 263 0.97 3.26 -31.30
C SER A 263 2.24 4.11 -31.15
N ALA A 264 3.10 3.79 -30.18
CA ALA A 264 4.38 4.45 -29.98
C ALA A 264 5.34 4.15 -31.13
N MET A 265 5.41 2.89 -31.57
CA MET A 265 6.20 2.47 -32.75
C MET A 265 5.71 3.18 -34.02
N TYR A 266 4.40 3.26 -34.24
CA TYR A 266 3.81 3.98 -35.36
C TYR A 266 4.17 5.47 -35.34
N ARG A 267 4.01 6.14 -34.18
CA ARG A 267 4.38 7.55 -34.01
C ARG A 267 5.87 7.78 -34.27
N CYS A 268 6.74 6.90 -33.80
CA CYS A 268 8.18 6.94 -34.09
C CYS A 268 8.47 6.74 -35.58
N ALA A 269 7.74 5.85 -36.27
CA ALA A 269 7.91 5.61 -37.69
C ALA A 269 7.51 6.83 -38.54
N CYS A 270 6.48 7.57 -38.12
CA CYS A 270 5.95 8.77 -38.77
C CYS A 270 6.79 10.05 -38.56
N VAL A 271 7.70 10.08 -37.57
CA VAL A 271 8.63 11.21 -37.41
C VAL A 271 9.76 11.10 -38.45
N ARG A 272 9.87 12.10 -39.33
CA ARG A 272 10.93 12.19 -40.35
C ARG A 272 12.31 12.38 -39.70
N GLY A 273 13.20 11.41 -39.90
CA GLY A 273 14.62 11.50 -39.54
C GLY A 273 15.25 10.14 -39.20
N CYS A 274 16.11 9.62 -40.09
CA CYS A 274 16.76 8.31 -39.95
C CYS A 274 17.57 8.15 -38.65
N PHE A 275 18.13 9.25 -38.14
CA PHE A 275 19.05 9.24 -37.00
C PHE A 275 18.37 9.03 -35.63
N TRP A 276 17.10 9.41 -35.48
CA TRP A 276 16.33 9.16 -34.25
C TRP A 276 15.71 7.76 -34.21
N LYS A 277 15.56 7.10 -35.37
CA LYS A 277 15.09 5.71 -35.46
C LYS A 277 16.10 4.74 -34.86
N LEU A 278 17.41 4.97 -35.07
CA LEU A 278 18.50 4.15 -34.54
C LEU A 278 18.71 4.32 -33.02
N TRP A 279 18.62 5.55 -32.52
CA TRP A 279 18.77 5.82 -31.08
C TRP A 279 17.58 5.31 -30.26
N ALA A 280 16.36 5.37 -30.81
CA ALA A 280 15.19 4.76 -30.19
C ALA A 280 15.30 3.23 -30.15
N THR A 281 15.76 2.57 -31.22
CA THR A 281 15.93 1.10 -31.24
C THR A 281 17.03 0.60 -30.31
N LEU A 282 18.06 1.39 -30.01
CA LEU A 282 19.13 1.02 -29.08
C LEU A 282 18.64 0.96 -27.62
N GLN A 283 17.67 1.79 -27.21
CA GLN A 283 17.03 1.65 -25.89
C GLN A 283 16.10 0.43 -25.79
N TRP A 284 15.65 -0.14 -26.92
CA TRP A 284 14.85 -1.37 -26.94
C TRP A 284 15.69 -2.65 -26.77
N ALA A 285 17.00 -2.58 -27.02
CA ALA A 285 17.89 -3.74 -26.98
C ALA A 285 18.29 -4.18 -25.56
N GLU A 286 18.06 -3.35 -24.53
CA GLU A 286 18.36 -3.70 -23.12
C GLU A 286 17.19 -4.37 -22.36
N VAL A 287 16.02 -4.56 -22.99
CA VAL A 287 14.85 -5.21 -22.33
C VAL A 287 14.59 -6.61 -22.89
N ARG A 288 15.64 -7.39 -23.14
CA ARG A 288 15.48 -8.74 -23.66
C ARG A 288 16.48 -9.75 -23.11
N GLU A 289 16.69 -9.77 -21.79
CA GLU A 289 17.29 -10.95 -21.15
C GLU A 289 17.05 -10.95 -19.63
N THR A 290 16.00 -11.65 -19.17
CA THR A 290 16.00 -12.47 -17.93
C THR A 290 14.60 -13.04 -17.69
N SER A 291 14.28 -14.11 -18.41
CA SER A 291 13.23 -15.04 -18.02
C SER A 291 13.60 -16.43 -18.53
N LEU A 292 14.53 -17.11 -17.85
CA LEU A 292 14.65 -18.57 -17.79
C LEU A 292 15.86 -18.96 -16.93
N GLY A 293 15.57 -19.72 -15.88
CA GLY A 293 16.53 -20.44 -15.04
C GLY A 293 16.09 -20.39 -13.56
N GLU A 294 15.88 -21.46 -12.83
CA GLU A 294 15.96 -22.90 -13.07
C GLU A 294 14.99 -23.54 -12.05
N LEU A 295 14.19 -24.50 -12.50
CA LEU A 295 13.48 -25.44 -11.64
C LEU A 295 14.26 -26.75 -11.72
N CYS A 296 14.88 -27.18 -10.61
CA CYS A 296 15.05 -28.59 -10.30
C CYS A 296 15.36 -28.82 -8.81
N PRO A 297 15.02 -29.99 -8.26
CA PRO A 297 14.91 -30.27 -6.83
C PRO A 297 16.26 -30.66 -6.22
N GLN A 298 16.47 -30.31 -4.95
CA GLN A 298 17.57 -30.86 -4.18
C GLN A 298 17.13 -32.17 -3.52
N ASP A 299 17.67 -33.24 -4.08
CA ASP A 299 17.63 -34.59 -3.54
C ASP A 299 18.47 -34.71 -2.27
N SER A 300 17.99 -35.62 -1.43
CA SER A 300 18.49 -35.90 -0.09
C SER A 300 19.66 -36.88 -0.16
N GLY A 301 20.75 -36.63 0.58
CA GLY A 301 21.70 -37.69 0.90
C GLY A 301 23.08 -37.24 1.34
N ALA A 302 23.33 -37.25 2.65
CA ALA A 302 24.64 -37.56 3.20
C ALA A 302 24.56 -38.00 4.67
N ARG A 303 24.58 -39.34 4.82
CA ARG A 303 25.40 -40.18 5.72
C ARG A 303 25.51 -39.82 7.21
N GLY A 304 25.19 -40.83 8.01
CA GLY A 304 25.25 -40.82 9.47
C GLY A 304 26.64 -40.95 10.11
N GLY A 305 26.70 -40.41 11.33
CA GLY A 305 27.27 -41.05 12.53
C GLY A 305 28.69 -40.61 12.96
N PRO A 306 29.08 -40.72 14.25
CA PRO A 306 28.30 -40.95 15.49
C PRO A 306 28.49 -39.83 16.56
N GLY A 307 27.75 -39.93 17.68
CA GLY A 307 27.64 -38.94 18.77
C GLY A 307 28.91 -38.69 19.63
N PRO A 308 28.80 -37.97 20.77
CA PRO A 308 28.08 -38.52 21.93
C PRO A 308 27.19 -37.54 22.72
N THR A 309 26.39 -38.16 23.60
CA THR A 309 25.59 -37.74 24.76
C THR A 309 25.78 -36.33 25.37
N PRO A 310 24.73 -35.85 26.07
CA PRO A 310 24.92 -35.40 27.45
C PRO A 310 24.06 -36.19 28.45
N ALA A 311 24.72 -36.62 29.51
CA ALA A 311 24.12 -37.12 30.73
C ALA A 311 23.79 -35.94 31.68
N GLY A 312 22.63 -36.03 32.34
CA GLY A 312 22.49 -35.83 33.79
C GLY A 312 22.53 -34.42 34.39
N LEU A 313 21.45 -34.13 35.13
CA LEU A 313 21.40 -33.44 36.45
C LEU A 313 21.74 -31.94 36.45
N SER A 314 21.11 -31.02 37.19
CA SER A 314 19.97 -30.97 38.11
C SER A 314 19.85 -29.48 38.55
N PRO A 315 18.84 -29.09 39.36
CA PRO A 315 18.47 -27.70 39.62
C PRO A 315 19.32 -27.05 40.73
N LEU A 316 18.96 -25.80 41.08
CA LEU A 316 19.51 -24.87 42.11
C LEU A 316 20.27 -23.71 41.43
N LEU A 317 19.95 -22.44 41.65
CA LEU A 317 19.79 -21.81 42.96
C LEU A 317 18.78 -20.66 42.87
N GLU A 318 17.78 -20.70 43.73
CA GLU A 318 16.88 -19.60 44.05
C GLU A 318 17.71 -18.50 44.71
N ALA A 319 17.99 -17.43 43.96
CA ALA A 319 18.55 -16.22 44.54
C ALA A 319 17.46 -15.53 45.39
N PRO A 320 17.79 -14.97 46.56
CA PRO A 320 16.81 -14.23 47.35
C PRO A 320 16.30 -13.06 46.49
N PRO A 321 15.02 -12.66 46.61
CA PRO A 321 14.54 -11.52 45.84
C PRO A 321 15.38 -10.30 46.23
N PRO A 322 16.10 -9.64 45.31
CA PRO A 322 16.52 -8.28 45.57
C PRO A 322 15.22 -7.50 45.80
N THR A 323 15.16 -6.74 46.91
CA THR A 323 14.15 -5.71 47.17
C THR A 323 13.66 -5.15 45.85
N LEU A 324 12.43 -5.51 45.45
CA LEU A 324 11.91 -5.26 44.11
C LEU A 324 11.94 -3.75 43.89
N LEU A 325 12.96 -3.28 43.18
CA LEU A 325 12.93 -1.95 42.60
C LEU A 325 11.63 -1.86 41.78
N PRO A 326 10.90 -0.74 41.87
CA PRO A 326 9.68 -0.57 41.11
C PRO A 326 9.99 -0.77 39.62
N LEU A 327 9.17 -1.57 38.95
CA LEU A 327 9.27 -1.77 37.51
C LEU A 327 9.05 -0.42 36.82
N GLN A 328 10.05 0.02 36.06
CA GLN A 328 9.95 1.20 35.21
C GLN A 328 9.71 0.76 33.77
N GLU A 329 8.72 1.36 33.12
CA GLU A 329 8.37 1.06 31.74
C GLU A 329 9.33 1.74 30.78
N ILE A 330 9.77 1.00 29.76
CA ILE A 330 10.56 1.55 28.66
C ILE A 330 9.58 2.08 27.61
N GLU A 331 9.41 3.40 27.58
CA GLU A 331 8.55 4.06 26.60
C GLU A 331 9.23 4.09 25.21
N PHE A 332 8.50 3.60 24.20
CA PHE A 332 8.90 3.73 22.80
C PHE A 332 8.55 5.13 22.28
N MET A 333 9.34 5.64 21.33
CA MET A 333 9.13 6.98 20.76
C MET A 333 7.76 7.17 20.07
N TYR A 334 7.27 6.15 19.37
CA TYR A 334 6.10 6.31 18.49
C TYR A 334 4.99 5.30 18.72
N LYS A 335 5.33 4.12 19.25
CA LYS A 335 4.35 3.10 19.60
C LYS A 335 3.45 3.59 20.74
N PRO A 336 2.11 3.42 20.63
CA PRO A 336 1.21 3.70 21.73
C PRO A 336 1.57 2.88 22.97
N GLY A 337 1.72 3.55 24.11
CA GLY A 337 2.01 2.92 25.40
C GLY A 337 1.50 3.78 26.55
N ASN A 338 1.98 5.02 26.63
CA ASN A 338 1.54 5.97 27.66
C ASN A 338 0.11 6.48 27.38
N VAL A 339 -0.83 6.04 28.23
CA VAL A 339 -2.26 6.38 28.14
C VAL A 339 -2.58 7.86 28.36
N SER A 340 -1.65 8.62 28.94
CA SER A 340 -1.83 10.07 29.18
C SER A 340 -1.39 10.93 28.00
N THR A 341 -0.90 10.31 26.92
CA THR A 341 -0.35 11.01 25.75
C THR A 341 -1.12 10.66 24.49
N ALA A 342 -1.41 11.67 23.67
CA ALA A 342 -2.01 11.46 22.36
C ALA A 342 -0.98 10.79 21.41
N PRO A 343 -1.42 9.91 20.49
CA PRO A 343 -0.53 9.30 19.51
C PRO A 343 0.18 10.37 18.65
N PRO A 344 1.46 10.18 18.27
CA PRO A 344 2.19 11.17 17.50
C PRO A 344 1.83 11.16 16.01
N ILE A 345 2.03 12.30 15.34
CA ILE A 345 2.01 12.38 13.87
C ILE A 345 3.44 12.22 13.36
N VAL A 346 3.70 11.07 12.72
CA VAL A 346 5.06 10.65 12.35
C VAL A 346 5.26 10.56 10.83
N ALA A 347 4.18 10.58 10.05
CA ALA A 347 4.26 10.52 8.58
C ALA A 347 5.08 11.72 8.04
N PRO A 348 6.00 11.52 7.07
CA PRO A 348 6.21 10.29 6.28
C PRO A 348 7.27 9.33 6.82
N HIS A 349 7.77 9.51 8.04
CA HIS A 349 8.81 8.66 8.62
C HIS A 349 8.31 7.24 8.94
N GLN A 350 9.19 6.23 8.80
CA GLN A 350 8.96 4.85 9.22
C GLN A 350 9.72 4.51 10.51
N PRO A 351 9.03 4.44 11.67
CA PRO A 351 9.60 3.82 12.86
C PRO A 351 9.72 2.30 12.69
N ARG A 352 10.85 1.84 12.16
CA ARG A 352 11.07 0.42 11.80
C ARG A 352 10.98 -0.51 13.01
N LEU A 353 11.47 -0.08 14.18
CA LEU A 353 11.41 -0.84 15.42
C LEU A 353 9.98 -0.98 15.91
N ASP A 354 9.23 0.12 15.98
CA ASP A 354 7.83 0.13 16.45
C ASP A 354 6.94 -0.76 15.56
N TRP A 355 7.16 -0.72 14.25
CA TRP A 355 6.51 -1.62 13.28
C TRP A 355 6.85 -3.08 13.53
N GLN A 356 8.14 -3.40 13.70
CA GLN A 356 8.54 -4.76 14.05
C GLN A 356 7.95 -5.20 15.40
N MET A 357 7.79 -4.30 16.37
CA MET A 357 7.15 -4.62 17.64
C MET A 357 5.66 -4.86 17.54
N TRP A 358 4.98 -4.17 16.63
CA TRP A 358 3.60 -4.49 16.31
C TRP A 358 3.48 -5.89 15.69
N PHE A 359 4.34 -6.28 14.75
CA PHE A 359 4.33 -7.64 14.20
C PHE A 359 4.71 -8.72 15.21
N ALA A 360 5.69 -8.44 16.08
CA ALA A 360 6.10 -9.38 17.12
C ALA A 360 4.97 -9.68 18.12
N ALA A 361 4.07 -8.72 18.36
CA ALA A 361 2.88 -8.92 19.19
C ALA A 361 1.83 -9.84 18.55
N LEU A 362 1.87 -10.04 17.22
CA LEU A 362 0.94 -10.90 16.47
C LEU A 362 1.44 -12.35 16.33
N ALA A 363 2.74 -12.58 16.53
CA ALA A 363 3.39 -13.86 16.33
C ALA A 363 3.80 -14.51 17.66
N HIS A 364 4.10 -15.81 17.64
CA HIS A 364 4.68 -16.48 18.80
C HIS A 364 6.10 -15.95 19.05
N HIS A 365 6.55 -15.93 20.31
CA HIS A 365 7.85 -15.35 20.68
C HIS A 365 9.04 -16.01 19.95
N SER A 366 8.94 -17.30 19.63
CA SER A 366 9.94 -18.05 18.87
C SER A 366 10.06 -17.60 17.40
N SER A 367 9.06 -16.91 16.86
CA SER A 367 9.04 -16.42 15.48
C SER A 367 9.81 -15.10 15.29
N SER A 368 10.27 -14.46 16.36
CA SER A 368 11.00 -13.18 16.31
C SER A 368 12.40 -13.29 16.92
N PRO A 369 13.38 -13.96 16.28
CA PRO A 369 14.75 -14.11 16.81
C PRO A 369 15.45 -12.77 17.08
N TRP A 370 15.09 -11.74 16.32
CA TRP A 370 15.61 -10.39 16.49
C TRP A 370 15.23 -9.80 17.85
N PHE A 371 14.08 -10.17 18.42
CA PHE A 371 13.58 -9.65 19.69
C PHE A 371 14.44 -10.10 20.87
N THR A 372 14.84 -11.37 20.89
CA THR A 372 15.76 -11.90 21.92
C THR A 372 17.10 -11.19 21.87
N SER A 373 17.64 -10.95 20.67
CA SER A 373 18.88 -10.19 20.50
C SER A 373 18.72 -8.73 20.95
N PHE A 374 17.57 -8.12 20.66
CA PHE A 374 17.24 -6.76 21.09
C PHE A 374 17.20 -6.66 22.62
N VAL A 375 16.47 -7.55 23.31
CA VAL A 375 16.42 -7.60 24.78
C VAL A 375 17.81 -7.82 25.38
N TYR A 376 18.59 -8.76 24.84
CA TYR A 376 19.94 -9.02 25.31
C TYR A 376 20.85 -7.78 25.21
N ARG A 377 20.73 -7.01 24.11
CA ARG A 377 21.51 -5.78 23.92
C ARG A 377 21.06 -4.63 24.84
N LEU A 378 19.77 -4.58 25.21
CA LEU A 378 19.26 -3.65 26.23
C LEU A 378 19.82 -3.97 27.62
N LEU A 379 19.86 -5.26 28.00
CA LEU A 379 20.50 -5.72 29.25
C LEU A 379 22.00 -5.39 29.29
N GLN A 380 22.65 -5.33 28.13
CA GLN A 380 24.06 -4.91 28.02
C GLN A 380 24.26 -3.37 28.08
N GLY A 381 23.19 -2.57 28.08
CA GLY A 381 23.29 -1.11 28.04
C GLY A 381 23.89 -0.57 26.74
N LYS A 382 23.73 -1.26 25.60
CA LYS A 382 24.29 -0.81 24.32
C LYS A 382 23.59 0.45 23.83
N LYS A 383 24.30 1.58 23.85
CA LYS A 383 23.79 2.90 23.43
C LYS A 383 23.13 2.90 22.06
N ASP A 384 23.70 2.19 21.08
CA ASP A 384 23.13 2.11 19.72
C ASP A 384 21.73 1.51 19.71
N VAL A 385 21.46 0.53 20.58
CA VAL A 385 20.14 -0.13 20.68
C VAL A 385 19.17 0.71 21.52
N ILE A 386 19.66 1.35 22.59
CA ILE A 386 18.87 2.30 23.38
C ILE A 386 18.35 3.44 22.49
N ARG A 387 19.21 3.97 21.60
CA ARG A 387 18.83 5.04 20.64
C ARG A 387 17.78 4.62 19.62
N LEU A 388 17.59 3.33 19.37
CA LEU A 388 16.48 2.84 18.55
C LEU A 388 15.13 2.97 19.26
N VAL A 389 15.13 2.87 20.60
CA VAL A 389 13.93 2.97 21.44
C VAL A 389 13.63 4.42 21.79
N GLN A 390 14.67 5.16 22.21
CA GLN A 390 14.57 6.54 22.63
C GLN A 390 15.84 7.30 22.23
N VAL A 391 15.70 8.26 21.30
CA VAL A 391 16.81 9.11 20.85
C VAL A 391 17.25 10.08 21.95
N ASP A 392 16.31 10.53 22.78
CA ASP A 392 16.56 11.40 23.92
C ASP A 392 16.94 10.57 25.17
N GLU A 393 18.25 10.41 25.42
CA GLU A 393 18.78 9.59 26.52
C GLU A 393 18.20 9.99 27.89
N SER A 394 17.74 11.24 28.09
CA SER A 394 17.13 11.69 29.36
C SER A 394 15.76 11.07 29.67
N ARG A 395 15.03 10.63 28.63
CA ARG A 395 13.74 9.96 28.76
C ARG A 395 13.87 8.45 28.91
N TYR A 396 15.09 7.91 28.78
CA TYR A 396 15.33 6.48 28.96
C TYR A 396 15.64 6.18 30.44
N PRO A 397 14.79 5.41 31.15
CA PRO A 397 14.89 5.23 32.60
C PRO A 397 16.19 4.58 33.09
N PHE A 398 16.89 3.87 32.20
CA PHE A 398 18.08 3.08 32.51
C PHE A 398 19.35 3.64 31.83
N SER A 399 19.44 4.97 31.69
CA SER A 399 20.60 5.65 31.06
C SER A 399 21.87 5.52 31.88
N ASP A 400 21.73 5.56 33.22
CA ASP A 400 22.87 5.57 34.15
C ASP A 400 23.43 4.17 34.40
N GLN A 401 22.54 3.18 34.52
CA GLN A 401 22.89 1.77 34.69
C GLN A 401 21.96 0.88 33.88
N PRO A 402 22.47 -0.17 33.21
CA PRO A 402 21.64 -1.08 32.45
C PRO A 402 20.69 -1.87 33.34
N PRO A 403 19.50 -2.26 32.84
CA PRO A 403 18.54 -3.03 33.60
C PRO A 403 19.07 -4.45 33.86
N VAL A 404 18.83 -4.97 35.07
CA VAL A 404 19.20 -6.35 35.46
C VAL A 404 18.25 -7.38 34.85
N TYR A 405 16.97 -7.04 34.78
CA TYR A 405 15.92 -7.87 34.21
C TYR A 405 15.03 -7.03 33.29
N ILE A 406 14.58 -7.64 32.20
CA ILE A 406 13.57 -7.05 31.30
C ILE A 406 12.39 -8.00 31.24
N ARG A 407 11.20 -7.46 31.46
CA ARG A 407 9.92 -8.17 31.32
C ARG A 407 9.18 -7.62 30.12
N ALA A 408 8.89 -8.50 29.15
CA ALA A 408 8.03 -8.16 28.02
C ALA A 408 6.58 -8.56 28.33
N GLN A 409 5.64 -7.64 28.18
CA GLN A 409 4.21 -7.89 28.40
C GLN A 409 3.42 -7.50 27.16
N LEU A 410 2.43 -8.33 26.82
CA LEU A 410 1.47 -8.04 25.76
C LEU A 410 0.20 -7.50 26.40
N TYR A 411 -0.20 -6.30 25.99
CA TYR A 411 -1.41 -5.65 26.48
C TYR A 411 -2.48 -5.59 25.38
N LYS A 412 -3.73 -5.69 25.81
CA LYS A 412 -4.88 -5.25 25.01
C LYS A 412 -5.23 -3.84 25.45
N TYR A 413 -5.39 -2.94 24.49
CA TYR A 413 -5.80 -1.57 24.73
C TYR A 413 -6.98 -1.22 23.84
N TRP A 414 -7.72 -0.20 24.23
CA TRP A 414 -8.89 0.32 23.55
C TRP A 414 -8.82 1.83 23.58
N PHE A 415 -9.41 2.49 22.60
CA PHE A 415 -9.60 3.94 22.69
C PHE A 415 -10.65 4.29 23.74
N THR A 416 -10.44 5.41 24.42
CA THR A 416 -11.44 5.98 25.33
C THR A 416 -12.72 6.33 24.58
N GLY A 417 -13.86 6.19 25.24
CA GLY A 417 -15.15 6.63 24.66
C GLY A 417 -15.24 8.16 24.59
N SER A 418 -16.07 8.70 23.71
CA SER A 418 -16.34 10.15 23.67
C SER A 418 -16.97 10.74 24.95
N ALA A 419 -17.45 9.89 25.85
CA ALA A 419 -18.05 10.27 27.14
C ALA A 419 -17.05 10.19 28.32
N GLU A 420 -15.87 9.61 28.11
CA GLU A 420 -14.76 9.52 29.06
C GLU A 420 -13.74 10.62 28.77
#